data_AF-A0A212CJ29-F1
#
_entry.id   AF-A0A212CJ29-F1
#
_cell.length_a   1.000
_cell.length_b   1.000
_cell.length_c   1.000
_cell.angle_alpha   90.00
_cell.angle_beta   90.00
_cell.angle_gamma   90.00
#
_symmetry.space_group_name_H-M   'P 1'
#
loop_
_entity.id
_entity.type
_entity.pdbx_description
1 polymer ?
#
loop_
_entity_poly.entity_id
_entity_poly.type
_entity_poly.pdbx_seq_one_letter_code
_entity_poly.pdbx_strand_id
1 'polypeptide(L)'
;MEVRWCTISDAEQQKCSDMSKAFQQAGIQPSVLCVQGTSADHCIQLITAQEADAITLDGGAIYQAGKEHGLKPVVGEVYDQEIGTSYYAVAVVKRGSQVTINTLKGMKSCHTGINRTVGWNVPVGYLVESGRLSVMGCDVLRAVSDYFGGSCVPGAGETSYSESLCRLCRGDTTGEGVCDKSPLERYYDYSGAFRCLAEGAGDVAFVKHSTVLENTDGEWKGWPQRR
;
A
#
# COMPACT_ATOMS: atom_id res chain seq x y z
N MET A 1 19.13 -22.66 -14.21
CA MET A 1 19.00 -21.74 -13.07
C MET A 1 17.92 -20.75 -13.45
N GLU A 2 16.93 -20.54 -12.60
CA GLU A 2 15.77 -19.70 -12.86
C GLU A 2 15.45 -18.87 -11.61
N VAL A 3 14.66 -17.80 -11.78
CA VAL A 3 14.12 -16.97 -10.71
C VAL A 3 12.61 -16.90 -10.86
N ARG A 4 11.87 -17.39 -9.87
CA ARG A 4 10.40 -17.35 -9.79
C ARG A 4 9.97 -16.07 -9.08
N TRP A 5 9.52 -15.09 -9.85
CA TRP A 5 8.99 -13.82 -9.36
C TRP A 5 7.54 -13.99 -8.91
N CYS A 6 7.23 -13.59 -7.67
CA CYS A 6 5.87 -13.65 -7.14
C CYS A 6 5.08 -12.39 -7.50
N THR A 7 3.87 -12.56 -8.03
CA THR A 7 2.95 -11.48 -8.41
C THR A 7 1.68 -11.55 -7.55
N ILE A 8 1.00 -10.42 -7.35
CA ILE A 8 -0.17 -10.35 -6.46
C ILE A 8 -1.48 -9.96 -7.16
N SER A 9 -1.47 -9.91 -8.49
CA SER A 9 -2.66 -9.67 -9.31
C SER A 9 -2.48 -10.19 -10.73
N ASP A 10 -3.59 -10.36 -11.46
CA ASP A 10 -3.56 -10.75 -12.87
C ASP A 10 -2.79 -9.72 -13.73
N ALA A 11 -2.92 -8.43 -13.42
CA ALA A 11 -2.19 -7.37 -14.10
C ALA A 11 -0.67 -7.48 -13.89
N GLU A 12 -0.25 -7.80 -12.66
CA GLU A 12 1.16 -8.07 -12.38
C GLU A 12 1.65 -9.37 -13.02
N GLN A 13 0.85 -10.44 -13.02
CA GLN A 13 1.17 -11.70 -13.66
C GLN A 13 1.38 -11.52 -15.16
N GLN A 14 0.52 -10.73 -15.81
CA GLN A 14 0.65 -10.39 -17.23
C GLN A 14 1.93 -9.58 -17.48
N LYS A 15 2.18 -8.53 -16.68
CA LYS A 15 3.41 -7.72 -16.79
C LYS A 15 4.67 -8.56 -16.59
N CYS A 16 4.68 -9.46 -15.61
CA CYS A 16 5.79 -10.39 -15.35
C CYS A 16 6.00 -11.34 -16.54
N SER A 17 4.91 -11.87 -17.11
CA SER A 17 4.97 -12.77 -18.26
C SER A 17 5.57 -12.08 -19.50
N ASP A 18 5.21 -10.81 -19.73
CA ASP A 18 5.77 -10.03 -20.83
C ASP A 18 7.24 -9.68 -20.60
N MET A 19 7.62 -9.35 -19.36
CA MET A 19 9.02 -9.16 -18.96
C MET A 19 9.86 -10.44 -19.17
N SER A 20 9.34 -11.60 -18.77
CA SER A 20 10.00 -12.90 -18.96
C SER A 20 10.27 -13.18 -20.44
N LYS A 21 9.28 -12.96 -21.31
CA LYS A 21 9.45 -13.11 -22.77
C LYS A 21 10.49 -12.16 -23.33
N ALA A 22 10.45 -10.88 -22.93
CA ALA A 22 11.42 -9.88 -23.39
C ALA A 22 12.86 -10.25 -22.98
N PHE A 23 13.04 -10.75 -21.75
CA PHE A 23 14.36 -11.18 -21.25
C PHE A 23 14.88 -12.38 -22.04
N GLN A 24 14.02 -13.35 -22.32
CA GLN A 24 14.38 -14.52 -23.14
C GLN A 24 14.79 -14.12 -24.55
N GLN A 25 14.04 -13.21 -25.20
CA GLN A 25 14.36 -12.72 -26.54
C GLN A 25 15.69 -11.96 -26.59
N ALA A 26 16.02 -11.23 -25.53
CA ALA A 26 17.29 -10.52 -25.39
C ALA A 26 18.46 -11.42 -24.93
N GLY A 27 18.23 -12.71 -24.69
CA GLY A 27 19.26 -13.64 -24.20
C GLY A 27 19.72 -13.38 -22.77
N ILE A 28 18.92 -12.69 -21.96
CA ILE A 28 19.22 -12.40 -20.55
C ILE A 28 19.07 -13.69 -19.73
N GLN A 29 20.04 -13.95 -18.85
CA GLN A 29 20.08 -15.10 -17.95
C GLN A 29 20.19 -14.62 -16.49
N PRO A 30 19.63 -15.35 -15.51
CA PRO A 30 18.82 -16.57 -15.64
C PRO A 30 17.39 -16.30 -16.17
N SER A 31 16.65 -17.37 -16.51
CA SER A 31 15.24 -17.25 -16.91
C SER A 31 14.37 -16.78 -15.74
N VAL A 32 13.38 -15.93 -16.04
CA VAL A 32 12.38 -15.48 -15.06
C VAL A 32 11.07 -16.25 -15.27
N LEU A 33 10.51 -16.80 -14.20
CA LEU A 33 9.16 -17.39 -14.16
C LEU A 33 8.27 -16.53 -13.27
N CYS A 34 6.95 -16.64 -13.43
CA CYS A 34 5.98 -15.84 -12.69
C CYS A 34 5.04 -16.75 -11.90
N VAL A 35 5.05 -16.63 -10.58
CA VAL A 35 4.19 -17.39 -9.65
C VAL A 35 3.17 -16.41 -9.08
N GLN A 36 1.89 -16.73 -9.18
CA GLN A 36 0.83 -15.83 -8.72
C GLN A 36 0.40 -16.18 -7.30
N GLY A 37 0.61 -15.23 -6.38
CA GLY A 37 0.05 -15.21 -5.04
C GLY A 37 -1.24 -14.39 -4.96
N THR A 38 -1.89 -14.43 -3.80
CA THR A 38 -3.13 -13.68 -3.54
C THR A 38 -2.88 -12.34 -2.84
N SER A 39 -1.73 -12.18 -2.19
CA SER A 39 -1.30 -10.97 -1.51
C SER A 39 0.21 -10.95 -1.35
N ALA A 40 0.78 -9.81 -0.95
CA ALA A 40 2.20 -9.71 -0.66
C ALA A 40 2.61 -10.64 0.50
N ASP A 41 1.74 -10.78 1.51
CA ASP A 41 1.96 -11.65 2.65
C ASP A 41 1.92 -13.13 2.24
N HIS A 42 1.02 -13.52 1.33
CA HIS A 42 1.02 -14.86 0.74
C HIS A 42 2.29 -15.12 -0.09
N CYS A 43 2.76 -14.15 -0.88
CA CYS A 43 4.02 -14.30 -1.60
C CYS A 43 5.24 -14.50 -0.66
N ILE A 44 5.27 -13.84 0.51
CA ILE A 44 6.30 -14.10 1.53
C ILE A 44 6.25 -15.56 2.00
N GLN A 45 5.05 -16.11 2.21
CA GLN A 45 4.86 -17.53 2.57
C GLN A 45 5.33 -18.47 1.45
N LEU A 46 4.98 -18.19 0.19
CA LEU A 46 5.43 -18.97 -0.97
C LEU A 46 6.95 -18.98 -1.11
N ILE A 47 7.63 -17.86 -0.86
CA ILE A 47 9.10 -17.81 -0.87
C ILE A 47 9.68 -18.64 0.27
N THR A 48 9.08 -18.56 1.46
CA THR A 48 9.51 -19.38 2.62
C THR A 48 9.34 -20.88 2.34
N ALA A 49 8.26 -21.25 1.65
CA ALA A 49 7.95 -22.61 1.22
C ALA A 49 8.78 -23.08 0.00
N GLN A 50 9.67 -22.23 -0.53
CA GLN A 50 10.46 -22.50 -1.75
C GLN A 50 9.59 -22.72 -3.00
N GLU A 51 8.40 -22.13 -3.04
CA GLU A 51 7.48 -22.14 -4.19
C GLU A 51 7.65 -20.91 -5.09
N ALA A 52 8.23 -19.83 -4.56
CA ALA A 52 8.70 -18.65 -5.30
C ALA A 52 10.11 -18.23 -4.80
N ASP A 53 10.77 -17.31 -5.49
CA ASP A 53 12.15 -16.90 -5.17
C ASP A 53 12.28 -15.40 -4.84
N ALA A 54 11.46 -14.53 -5.44
CA ALA A 54 11.60 -13.08 -5.28
C ALA A 54 10.25 -12.35 -5.30
N ILE A 55 10.17 -11.25 -4.56
CA ILE A 55 9.08 -10.26 -4.59
C ILE A 55 9.65 -8.89 -4.18
N THR A 56 9.09 -7.81 -4.71
CA THR A 56 9.35 -6.45 -4.22
C THR A 56 8.34 -6.07 -3.14
N LEU A 57 8.81 -5.55 -2.00
CA LEU A 57 8.00 -5.24 -0.83
C LEU A 57 8.19 -3.79 -0.37
N ASP A 58 7.18 -3.21 0.29
CA ASP A 58 7.38 -1.94 1.01
C ASP A 58 8.13 -2.15 2.33
N GLY A 59 8.70 -1.08 2.90
CA GLY A 59 9.56 -1.17 4.08
C GLY A 59 8.91 -1.85 5.29
N GLY A 60 7.59 -1.68 5.49
CA GLY A 60 6.87 -2.37 6.56
C GLY A 60 6.75 -3.88 6.32
N ALA A 61 6.47 -4.28 5.08
CA ALA A 61 6.46 -5.68 4.68
C ALA A 61 7.87 -6.32 4.72
N ILE A 62 8.92 -5.58 4.36
CA ILE A 62 10.32 -6.03 4.51
C ILE A 62 10.63 -6.33 5.98
N TYR A 63 10.21 -5.47 6.91
CA TYR A 63 10.40 -5.70 8.33
C TYR A 63 9.74 -7.00 8.81
N GLN A 64 8.49 -7.25 8.41
CA GLN A 64 7.78 -8.49 8.78
C GLN A 64 8.41 -9.72 8.12
N ALA A 65 8.71 -9.66 6.82
CA ALA A 65 9.37 -10.73 6.09
C ALA A 65 10.72 -11.12 6.71
N GLY A 66 11.52 -10.15 7.15
CA GLY A 66 12.80 -10.40 7.81
C GLY A 66 12.63 -10.96 9.22
N LYS A 67 11.69 -10.40 10.00
CA LYS A 67 11.49 -10.78 11.40
C LYS A 67 10.84 -12.16 11.56
N GLU A 68 9.82 -12.46 10.78
CA GLU A 68 8.97 -13.66 10.96
C GLU A 68 9.37 -14.79 10.02
N HIS A 69 9.88 -14.48 8.83
CA HIS A 69 10.22 -15.46 7.78
C HIS A 69 11.71 -15.56 7.48
N GLY A 70 12.56 -14.71 8.07
CA GLY A 70 14.00 -14.71 7.85
C GLY A 70 14.43 -14.33 6.43
N LEU A 71 13.56 -13.70 5.65
CA LEU A 71 13.89 -13.22 4.30
C LEU A 71 14.85 -12.02 4.37
N LYS A 72 15.62 -11.82 3.30
CA LYS A 72 16.65 -10.77 3.24
C LYS A 72 16.41 -9.86 2.04
N PRO A 73 16.49 -8.53 2.19
CA PRO A 73 16.46 -7.63 1.04
C PRO A 73 17.76 -7.79 0.24
N VAL A 74 17.64 -8.04 -1.07
CA VAL A 74 18.78 -8.27 -1.98
C VAL A 74 18.98 -7.18 -3.03
N VAL A 75 17.89 -6.53 -3.46
CA VAL A 75 17.88 -5.45 -4.45
C VAL A 75 16.90 -4.38 -3.97
N GLY A 76 17.22 -3.10 -4.18
CA GLY A 76 16.38 -1.95 -3.82
C GLY A 76 16.00 -1.10 -5.02
N GLU A 77 14.83 -0.46 -4.97
CA GLU A 77 14.38 0.50 -5.97
C GLU A 77 15.10 1.85 -5.79
N VAL A 78 15.46 2.48 -6.91
CA VAL A 78 15.96 3.86 -6.97
C VAL A 78 14.91 4.70 -7.69
N TYR A 79 14.38 5.71 -7.03
CA TYR A 79 13.23 6.48 -7.53
C TYR A 79 13.63 7.68 -8.37
N ASP A 80 14.70 8.37 -7.99
CA ASP A 80 15.32 9.43 -8.77
C ASP A 80 16.82 9.51 -8.45
N GLN A 81 17.53 10.42 -9.12
CA GLN A 81 18.96 10.64 -8.89
C GLN A 81 19.26 11.47 -7.63
N GLU A 82 18.27 12.15 -7.04
CA GLU A 82 18.48 13.10 -5.92
C GLU A 82 18.13 12.50 -4.55
N ILE A 83 16.96 11.91 -4.43
CA ILE A 83 16.41 11.15 -3.30
C ILE A 83 17.00 9.72 -3.25
N GLY A 84 17.42 9.18 -4.40
CA GLY A 84 18.11 7.90 -4.50
C GLY A 84 17.20 6.71 -4.15
N THR A 85 17.59 5.92 -3.15
CA THR A 85 16.84 4.72 -2.69
C THR A 85 15.82 5.02 -1.59
N SER A 86 15.37 6.27 -1.47
CA SER A 86 14.43 6.70 -0.43
C SER A 86 13.21 7.41 -1.04
N TYR A 87 12.19 7.70 -0.22
CA TYR A 87 11.04 8.49 -0.62
C TYR A 87 10.42 9.19 0.59
N TYR A 88 9.80 10.35 0.34
CA TYR A 88 9.09 11.09 1.38
C TYR A 88 7.65 10.61 1.55
N ALA A 89 7.25 10.41 2.81
CA ALA A 89 5.86 10.25 3.22
C ALA A 89 5.19 11.63 3.31
N VAL A 90 4.01 11.79 2.71
CA VAL A 90 3.25 13.05 2.74
C VAL A 90 1.78 12.79 3.09
N ALA A 91 1.14 13.79 3.71
CA ALA A 91 -0.30 13.83 3.90
C ALA A 91 -0.91 14.79 2.88
N VAL A 92 -1.74 14.27 1.99
CA VAL A 92 -2.37 15.02 0.89
C VAL A 92 -3.82 15.33 1.24
N VAL A 93 -4.25 16.56 0.96
CA VAL A 93 -5.63 17.04 1.16
C VAL A 93 -6.09 17.80 -0.09
N LYS A 94 -7.41 17.92 -0.27
CA LYS A 94 -7.97 18.72 -1.38
C LYS A 94 -7.75 20.22 -1.16
N ARG A 95 -7.53 20.95 -2.25
CA ARG A 95 -7.50 22.43 -2.22
C ARG A 95 -8.83 22.96 -1.69
N GLY A 96 -8.76 23.97 -0.82
CA GLY A 96 -9.93 24.57 -0.16
C GLY A 96 -10.36 23.87 1.12
N SER A 97 -9.81 22.70 1.42
CA SER A 97 -9.97 22.06 2.73
C SER A 97 -9.33 22.91 3.84
N GLN A 98 -9.95 22.91 5.03
CA GLN A 98 -9.39 23.50 6.25
C GLN A 98 -8.59 22.48 7.08
N VAL A 99 -8.39 21.27 6.54
CA VAL A 99 -7.61 20.22 7.20
C VAL A 99 -6.14 20.62 7.21
N THR A 100 -5.56 20.60 8.40
CA THR A 100 -4.15 20.78 8.69
C THR A 100 -3.66 19.55 9.45
N ILE A 101 -2.34 19.43 9.63
CA ILE A 101 -1.76 18.35 10.45
C ILE A 101 -2.29 18.35 11.90
N ASN A 102 -2.81 19.48 12.38
CA ASN A 102 -3.34 19.64 13.74
C ASN A 102 -4.85 19.39 13.86
N THR A 103 -5.57 19.31 12.74
CA THR A 103 -7.03 19.19 12.70
C THR A 103 -7.50 17.86 12.12
N LEU A 104 -6.65 16.83 12.18
CA LEU A 104 -6.93 15.49 11.65
C LEU A 104 -7.93 14.68 12.48
N LYS A 105 -8.12 15.02 13.77
CA LYS A 105 -9.08 14.33 14.63
C LYS A 105 -10.51 14.48 14.08
N GLY A 106 -11.21 13.36 13.94
CA GLY A 106 -12.57 13.29 13.40
C GLY A 106 -12.66 13.37 11.87
N MET A 107 -11.54 13.59 11.17
CA MET A 107 -11.51 13.58 9.70
C MET A 107 -11.54 12.15 9.16
N LYS A 108 -11.98 11.98 7.92
CA LYS A 108 -11.94 10.69 7.22
C LYS A 108 -10.57 10.47 6.58
N SER A 109 -9.98 9.30 6.74
CA SER A 109 -8.60 9.05 6.30
C SER A 109 -8.45 7.89 5.32
N CYS A 110 -7.55 8.05 4.36
CA CYS A 110 -7.21 7.05 3.34
C CYS A 110 -5.76 6.58 3.55
N HIS A 111 -5.57 5.28 3.76
CA HIS A 111 -4.29 4.66 4.06
C HIS A 111 -3.94 3.62 3.00
N THR A 112 -2.65 3.47 2.67
CA THR A 112 -2.20 2.50 1.65
C THR A 112 -2.32 1.03 2.08
N GLY A 113 -2.58 0.78 3.37
CA GLY A 113 -2.69 -0.54 3.98
C GLY A 113 -2.10 -0.58 5.39
N ILE A 114 -2.60 -1.47 6.24
CA ILE A 114 -2.09 -1.69 7.60
C ILE A 114 -0.62 -2.12 7.57
N ASN A 115 0.16 -1.66 8.55
CA ASN A 115 1.59 -1.97 8.72
C ASN A 115 2.52 -1.54 7.57
N ARG A 116 2.04 -0.75 6.60
CA ARG A 116 2.85 -0.22 5.50
C ARG A 116 3.55 1.06 5.89
N THR A 117 4.72 1.32 5.30
CA THR A 117 5.60 2.44 5.69
C THR A 117 4.87 3.78 5.72
N VAL A 118 4.37 4.23 4.58
CA VAL A 118 3.87 5.61 4.39
C VAL A 118 2.40 5.73 4.74
N GLY A 119 1.60 4.73 4.41
CA GLY A 119 0.18 4.74 4.68
C GLY A 119 -0.16 4.51 6.14
N TRP A 120 0.73 3.91 6.94
CA TRP A 120 0.40 3.52 8.32
C TRP A 120 1.52 3.85 9.32
N ASN A 121 2.71 3.25 9.17
CA ASN A 121 3.76 3.30 10.20
C ASN A 121 4.22 4.74 10.49
N VAL A 122 4.56 5.50 9.44
CA VAL A 122 5.00 6.90 9.55
C VAL A 122 3.90 7.82 10.11
N PRO A 123 2.68 7.89 9.52
CA PRO A 123 1.67 8.83 10.00
C PRO A 123 1.16 8.49 11.41
N VAL A 124 0.94 7.20 11.72
CA VAL A 124 0.51 6.80 13.07
C VAL A 124 1.63 7.06 14.08
N GLY A 125 2.86 6.68 13.77
CA GLY A 125 4.03 6.95 14.61
C GLY A 125 4.21 8.44 14.90
N TYR A 126 4.14 9.28 13.86
CA TYR A 126 4.22 10.74 14.00
C TYR A 126 3.09 11.30 14.87
N LEU A 127 1.85 10.85 14.69
CA LEU A 127 0.72 11.33 15.50
C LEU A 127 0.90 10.96 16.98
N VAL A 128 1.45 9.79 17.28
CA VAL A 128 1.75 9.36 18.65
C VAL A 128 2.89 10.17 19.25
N GLU A 129 4.05 10.23 18.58
CA GLU A 129 5.24 10.93 19.06
C GLU A 129 4.99 12.43 19.27
N SER A 130 4.18 13.02 18.40
CA SER A 130 3.85 14.44 18.46
C SER A 130 2.73 14.78 19.45
N GLY A 131 2.23 13.80 20.22
CA GLY A 131 1.22 13.97 21.27
C GLY A 131 -0.22 14.19 20.76
N ARG A 132 -0.47 14.01 19.47
CA ARG A 132 -1.80 14.19 18.85
C ARG A 132 -2.68 12.94 19.03
N LEU A 133 -2.06 11.77 19.07
CA LEU A 133 -2.71 10.47 19.27
C LEU A 133 -2.18 9.81 20.54
N SER A 134 -3.07 9.55 21.50
CA SER A 134 -2.72 8.82 22.71
C SER A 134 -3.07 7.34 22.57
N VAL A 135 -2.10 6.46 22.80
CA VAL A 135 -2.29 5.00 22.75
C VAL A 135 -2.30 4.47 24.18
N MET A 136 -3.39 3.81 24.58
CA MET A 136 -3.51 3.15 25.87
C MET A 136 -3.38 1.64 25.71
N GLY A 137 -2.64 0.98 26.60
CA GLY A 137 -2.53 -0.49 26.62
C GLY A 137 -1.92 -1.10 25.34
N CYS A 138 -1.10 -0.33 24.61
CA CYS A 138 -0.54 -0.71 23.31
C CYS A 138 -1.58 -1.00 22.21
N ASP A 139 -2.84 -0.61 22.39
CA ASP A 139 -3.89 -0.80 21.39
C ASP A 139 -3.90 0.36 20.39
N VAL A 140 -2.98 0.28 19.43
CA VAL A 140 -2.82 1.30 18.38
C VAL A 140 -4.04 1.32 17.45
N LEU A 141 -4.63 0.17 17.16
CA LEU A 141 -5.78 0.07 16.26
C LEU A 141 -6.99 0.81 16.83
N ARG A 142 -7.26 0.64 18.12
CA ARG A 142 -8.28 1.40 18.83
C ARG A 142 -8.02 2.89 18.80
N ALA A 143 -6.80 3.30 19.11
CA ALA A 143 -6.45 4.71 19.17
C ALA A 143 -6.72 5.37 17.81
N VAL A 144 -6.29 4.74 16.71
CA VAL A 144 -6.52 5.24 15.35
C VAL A 144 -8.01 5.21 14.98
N SER A 145 -8.73 4.13 15.33
CA SER A 145 -10.18 4.01 15.04
C SER A 145 -11.03 5.06 15.74
N ASP A 146 -10.61 5.49 16.94
CA ASP A 146 -11.27 6.51 17.75
C ASP A 146 -10.83 7.93 17.34
N TYR A 147 -9.64 8.08 16.75
CA TYR A 147 -9.08 9.37 16.37
C TYR A 147 -9.68 9.90 15.06
N PHE A 148 -9.80 9.06 14.03
CA PHE A 148 -10.41 9.43 12.75
C PHE A 148 -11.92 9.19 12.78
N GLY A 149 -12.67 9.95 11.98
CA GLY A 149 -14.13 9.77 11.85
C GLY A 149 -14.54 8.52 11.05
N GLY A 150 -13.56 7.85 10.45
CA GLY A 150 -13.69 6.65 9.64
C GLY A 150 -12.53 6.58 8.66
N SER A 151 -12.12 5.37 8.28
CA SER A 151 -10.93 5.19 7.46
C SER A 151 -11.14 4.14 6.38
N CYS A 152 -10.27 4.15 5.37
CA CYS A 152 -9.95 2.94 4.62
C CYS A 152 -8.51 2.53 4.93
N VAL A 153 -8.36 1.40 5.61
CA VAL A 153 -7.10 0.76 5.98
C VAL A 153 -7.13 -0.69 5.48
N PRO A 154 -6.77 -0.93 4.21
CA PRO A 154 -6.69 -2.28 3.66
C PRO A 154 -5.87 -3.24 4.54
N GLY A 155 -6.40 -4.43 4.79
CA GLY A 155 -5.85 -5.44 5.71
C GLY A 155 -6.37 -5.35 7.14
N ALA A 156 -7.25 -4.40 7.47
CA ALA A 156 -7.85 -4.28 8.81
C ALA A 156 -9.17 -5.06 8.97
N GLY A 157 -9.59 -5.84 7.97
CA GLY A 157 -10.90 -6.50 7.92
C GLY A 157 -11.19 -7.46 9.08
N GLU A 158 -10.20 -8.26 9.48
CA GLU A 158 -10.31 -9.24 10.58
C GLU A 158 -10.01 -8.64 11.96
N THR A 159 -9.77 -7.33 12.05
CA THR A 159 -9.49 -6.67 13.33
C THR A 159 -10.78 -6.33 14.07
N SER A 160 -10.71 -6.21 15.40
CA SER A 160 -11.85 -5.81 16.24
C SER A 160 -12.38 -4.40 15.95
N TYR A 161 -11.69 -3.61 15.12
CA TYR A 161 -12.01 -2.22 14.80
C TYR A 161 -12.33 -2.02 13.31
N SER A 162 -12.62 -3.10 12.58
CA SER A 162 -12.91 -3.09 11.14
C SER A 162 -14.05 -2.15 10.76
N GLU A 163 -15.06 -1.99 11.63
CA GLU A 163 -16.21 -1.09 11.39
C GLU A 163 -15.81 0.38 11.20
N SER A 164 -14.74 0.84 11.86
CA SER A 164 -14.17 2.18 11.65
C SER A 164 -13.05 2.16 10.60
N LEU A 165 -12.13 1.20 10.70
CA LEU A 165 -10.91 1.16 9.88
C LEU A 165 -11.16 0.77 8.42
N CYS A 166 -12.23 0.03 8.13
CA CYS A 166 -12.64 -0.36 6.78
C CYS A 166 -13.86 0.43 6.26
N ARG A 167 -14.37 1.39 7.04
CA ARG A 167 -15.62 2.13 6.76
C ARG A 167 -15.65 2.78 5.37
N LEU A 168 -14.52 3.26 4.89
CA LEU A 168 -14.40 3.97 3.61
C LEU A 168 -13.99 3.06 2.45
N CYS A 169 -13.52 1.84 2.74
CA CYS A 169 -13.12 0.86 1.73
C CYS A 169 -14.34 0.38 0.92
N ARG A 170 -14.11 -0.06 -0.32
CA ARG A 170 -15.20 -0.32 -1.28
C ARG A 170 -15.12 -1.66 -2.01
N GLY A 171 -13.99 -2.35 -1.93
CA GLY A 171 -13.73 -3.54 -2.71
C GLY A 171 -13.58 -3.23 -4.20
N ASP A 172 -13.75 -4.27 -5.00
CA ASP A 172 -13.69 -4.25 -6.45
C ASP A 172 -14.93 -3.57 -7.08
N THR A 173 -15.13 -3.70 -8.39
CA THR A 173 -16.32 -3.14 -9.09
C THR A 173 -17.65 -3.76 -8.67
N THR A 174 -17.64 -4.99 -8.14
CA THR A 174 -18.84 -5.70 -7.67
C THR A 174 -19.10 -5.51 -6.18
N GLY A 175 -18.12 -4.96 -5.44
CA GLY A 175 -18.17 -4.76 -4.00
C GLY A 175 -17.59 -5.95 -3.21
N GLU A 176 -16.86 -6.85 -3.88
CA GLU A 176 -16.14 -7.96 -3.27
C GLU A 176 -14.72 -7.52 -2.84
N GLY A 177 -14.12 -8.24 -1.89
CA GLY A 177 -12.77 -7.94 -1.42
C GLY A 177 -12.65 -6.60 -0.66
N VAL A 178 -13.74 -6.15 -0.03
CA VAL A 178 -13.74 -4.90 0.75
C VAL A 178 -12.67 -4.96 1.84
N CYS A 179 -11.81 -3.94 1.87
CA CYS A 179 -10.73 -3.80 2.84
C CYS A 179 -9.67 -4.91 2.77
N ASP A 180 -9.63 -5.70 1.68
CA ASP A 180 -8.57 -6.68 1.47
C ASP A 180 -7.21 -5.99 1.26
N LYS A 181 -6.13 -6.61 1.74
CA LYS A 181 -4.75 -6.11 1.56
C LYS A 181 -4.19 -6.58 0.22
N SER A 182 -4.94 -6.33 -0.85
CA SER A 182 -4.62 -6.72 -2.21
C SER A 182 -5.17 -5.69 -3.19
N PRO A 183 -4.72 -5.71 -4.47
CA PRO A 183 -5.27 -4.87 -5.53
C PRO A 183 -6.78 -5.08 -5.80
N LEU A 184 -7.42 -6.08 -5.20
CA LEU A 184 -8.87 -6.28 -5.29
C LEU A 184 -9.62 -5.16 -4.56
N GLU A 185 -9.12 -4.70 -3.41
CA GLU A 185 -9.60 -3.47 -2.79
C GLU A 185 -9.11 -2.28 -3.61
N ARG A 186 -10.06 -1.54 -4.18
CA ARG A 186 -9.73 -0.39 -5.00
C ARG A 186 -8.86 0.63 -4.20
N TYR A 187 -9.18 0.94 -2.96
CA TYR A 187 -8.40 1.93 -2.22
C TYR A 187 -7.06 1.41 -1.66
N TYR A 188 -6.58 0.26 -2.13
CA TYR A 188 -5.28 -0.31 -1.81
C TYR A 188 -4.11 0.42 -2.49
N ASP A 189 -2.98 0.43 -1.77
CA ASP A 189 -1.72 1.04 -2.20
C ASP A 189 -1.77 2.55 -2.42
N TYR A 190 -0.66 3.14 -2.89
CA TYR A 190 -0.50 4.58 -3.08
C TYR A 190 -1.59 5.17 -3.97
N SER A 191 -1.81 4.59 -5.15
CA SER A 191 -2.81 5.07 -6.11
C SER A 191 -4.24 4.91 -5.57
N GLY A 192 -4.54 3.81 -4.86
CA GLY A 192 -5.85 3.58 -4.26
C GLY A 192 -6.15 4.54 -3.12
N ALA A 193 -5.20 4.77 -2.21
CA ALA A 193 -5.34 5.74 -1.12
C ALA A 193 -5.52 7.17 -1.66
N PHE A 194 -4.78 7.54 -2.72
CA PHE A 194 -5.00 8.81 -3.41
C PHE A 194 -6.38 8.89 -4.07
N ARG A 195 -6.87 7.82 -4.70
CA ARG A 195 -8.25 7.80 -5.21
C ARG A 195 -9.29 7.97 -4.12
N CYS A 196 -9.12 7.30 -2.97
CA CYS A 196 -10.03 7.43 -1.84
C CYS A 196 -10.24 8.90 -1.45
N LEU A 197 -9.16 9.70 -1.48
CA LEU A 197 -9.23 11.15 -1.35
C LEU A 197 -9.91 11.80 -2.56
N ALA A 198 -9.46 11.51 -3.79
CA ALA A 198 -9.97 12.14 -5.01
C ALA A 198 -11.48 11.96 -5.19
N GLU A 199 -12.01 10.77 -4.94
CA GLU A 199 -13.45 10.45 -4.99
C GLU A 199 -14.27 11.02 -3.82
N GLY A 200 -13.61 11.64 -2.82
CA GLY A 200 -14.26 12.26 -1.67
C GLY A 200 -14.71 11.27 -0.60
N ALA A 201 -14.25 10.02 -0.66
CA ALA A 201 -14.48 9.06 0.41
C ALA A 201 -13.77 9.53 1.70
N GLY A 202 -12.49 9.93 1.59
CA GLY A 202 -11.72 10.54 2.68
C GLY A 202 -11.39 12.02 2.48
N ASP A 203 -10.90 12.64 3.56
CA ASP A 203 -10.52 14.05 3.64
C ASP A 203 -8.99 14.24 3.59
N VAL A 204 -8.24 13.19 3.95
CA VAL A 204 -6.76 13.12 3.89
C VAL A 204 -6.31 11.76 3.36
N ALA A 205 -5.24 11.74 2.55
CA ALA A 205 -4.55 10.52 2.14
C ALA A 205 -3.08 10.56 2.54
N PHE A 206 -2.57 9.45 3.08
CA PHE A 206 -1.14 9.29 3.43
C PHE A 206 -0.44 8.49 2.33
N VAL A 207 0.35 9.17 1.50
CA VAL A 207 0.96 8.61 0.26
C VAL A 207 2.39 9.11 0.05
N LYS A 208 3.09 8.63 -0.99
CA LYS A 208 4.43 9.14 -1.34
C LYS A 208 4.31 10.52 -1.98
N HIS A 209 5.39 11.31 -1.89
CA HIS A 209 5.48 12.63 -2.54
C HIS A 209 5.22 12.60 -4.06
N SER A 210 5.59 11.52 -4.76
CA SER A 210 5.40 11.37 -6.21
C SER A 210 3.97 10.96 -6.60
N THR A 211 3.19 10.40 -5.67
CA THR A 211 1.91 9.76 -5.97
C THR A 211 0.91 10.70 -6.62
N VAL A 212 0.89 11.98 -6.24
CA VAL A 212 -0.03 12.96 -6.85
C VAL A 212 0.29 13.14 -8.33
N LEU A 213 1.55 13.39 -8.67
CA LEU A 213 2.00 13.61 -10.05
C LEU A 213 1.80 12.36 -10.92
N GLU A 214 2.06 11.17 -10.38
CA GLU A 214 1.82 9.89 -11.05
C GLU A 214 0.34 9.59 -11.33
N ASN A 215 -0.57 10.33 -10.68
CA ASN A 215 -2.02 10.13 -10.80
C ASN A 215 -2.75 11.44 -11.17
N THR A 216 -2.06 12.43 -11.73
CA THR A 216 -2.68 13.65 -12.28
C THR A 216 -2.12 13.94 -13.68
N ASP A 217 -2.59 15.03 -14.29
CA ASP A 217 -1.96 15.62 -15.50
C ASP A 217 -1.81 14.69 -16.72
N GLY A 218 -2.67 13.68 -16.83
CA GLY A 218 -2.70 12.77 -17.98
C GLY A 218 -1.87 11.48 -17.81
N GLU A 219 -1.05 11.37 -16.76
CA GLU A 219 -0.26 10.17 -16.41
C GLU A 219 -1.09 9.07 -15.71
N TRP A 220 -2.41 9.15 -15.86
CA TRP A 220 -3.39 8.46 -15.08
C TRP A 220 -3.46 6.95 -15.35
N LYS A 221 -3.14 6.10 -14.35
CA LYS A 221 -3.11 4.63 -14.49
C LYS A 221 -4.31 3.87 -13.90
N GLY A 222 -5.34 4.56 -13.39
CA GLY A 222 -6.34 3.95 -12.51
C GLY A 222 -7.76 3.88 -13.06
N TRP A 223 -8.54 4.96 -12.92
CA TRP A 223 -10.01 4.94 -13.01
C TRP A 223 -10.72 6.20 -13.54
N PRO A 224 -11.99 6.17 -13.95
CA PRO A 224 -12.61 7.33 -14.61
C PRO A 224 -12.71 8.56 -13.69
N GLN A 225 -12.22 9.73 -14.13
CA GLN A 225 -12.49 11.00 -13.45
C GLN A 225 -13.98 11.33 -13.58
N ARG A 226 -14.65 11.57 -12.45
CA ARG A 226 -15.94 12.30 -12.48
C ARG A 226 -15.60 13.77 -12.70
N ARG A 227 -16.03 14.30 -13.86
CA ARG A 227 -16.00 15.74 -14.15
C ARG A 227 -16.86 16.53 -13.17
#